data_AF-A0A6D2IRY8-F1
#
_entry.id   AF-A0A6D2IRY8-F1
#
_cell.length_a   1.000
_cell.length_b   1.000
_cell.length_c   1.000
_cell.angle_alpha   90.00
_cell.angle_beta   90.00
_cell.angle_gamma   90.00
#
_symmetry.space_group_name_H-M   'P 1'
#
loop_
_entity.id
_entity.type
_entity.pdbx_description
1 polymer ?
#
loop_
_entity_poly.entity_id
_entity_poly.type
_entity_poly.pdbx_seq_one_letter_code
_entity_poly.pdbx_strand_id
1 'polypeptide(L)'
;MDAISWLPDEVLGNILSLLPTKEAASTCILSKKWRYVYRLVDHLEFDDSLSLYPASDEQVFPESFERFVDRTLALQSDSPIKKLSLNCHIGEGNERLQACVGRWISNVAGRGVLEAEIRINRRGLRSLPPQLFSCTTLVKLTIGRQIYIARPPSYVSLPSLKFLFLDTAPFPLRYLSGVLLPGCPVLEELSVHQKGYVVTPRTISSRIVKRLSVNYDCFHEVEDHISMSFDLPKLVCLDYSDFALAKYKLVNLESLVEAKLDLRPIKRLYLPRPDVTDLIVGIRHVEILHLSPVSAQMIDSYCRGGLPLFDNLLTLSFGSKNDQGWKLLPKLLKQSPKLQTLIVQDLDGYTSHVSMPRNKVESLHICGYRGTAQELNQLKSFLGEFEYLEFVQVDVAEATGITMQARTDLMTLVKVLSRMYWCEAVKPELGELLEQQTECWNTKDVQLNKLHLEHFNDVS
;
A
#
# COMPACT_ATOMS: atom_id res chain seq x y z
N MET A 1 4.55 -39.04 31.43
CA MET A 1 5.01 -37.64 31.62
C MET A 1 5.47 -37.16 30.26
N ASP A 2 4.94 -36.03 29.82
CA ASP A 2 5.24 -35.48 28.49
C ASP A 2 6.61 -34.79 28.50
N ALA A 3 7.48 -35.10 27.53
CA ALA A 3 8.86 -34.58 27.46
C ALA A 3 8.89 -33.05 27.36
N ILE A 4 7.84 -32.46 26.78
CA ILE A 4 7.68 -31.01 26.62
C ILE A 4 7.55 -30.29 27.98
N SER A 5 7.00 -30.95 29.00
CA SER A 5 6.79 -30.35 30.32
C SER A 5 8.08 -30.06 31.11
N TRP A 6 9.22 -30.58 30.65
CA TRP A 6 10.56 -30.35 31.22
C TRP A 6 11.23 -29.06 30.74
N LEU A 7 10.70 -28.43 29.69
CA LEU A 7 11.26 -27.17 29.20
C LEU A 7 11.02 -26.02 30.20
N PRO A 8 11.91 -25.01 30.24
CA PRO A 8 11.69 -23.79 31.01
C PRO A 8 10.42 -23.06 30.56
N ASP A 9 9.73 -22.41 31.51
CA ASP A 9 8.45 -21.76 31.24
C ASP A 9 8.55 -20.67 30.17
N GLU A 10 9.67 -19.93 30.11
CA GLU A 10 9.95 -18.93 29.08
C GLU A 10 10.03 -19.55 27.67
N VAL A 11 10.66 -20.73 27.55
CA VAL A 11 10.75 -21.46 26.27
C VAL A 11 9.37 -21.95 25.86
N LEU A 12 8.59 -22.46 26.81
CA LEU A 12 7.21 -22.88 26.54
C LEU A 12 6.34 -21.68 26.14
N GLY A 13 6.51 -20.53 26.78
CA GLY A 13 5.82 -19.27 26.43
C GLY A 13 6.13 -18.84 25.00
N ASN A 14 7.40 -18.86 24.61
CA ASN A 14 7.83 -18.58 23.24
C ASN A 14 7.22 -19.57 22.24
N ILE A 15 7.22 -20.87 22.55
CA ILE A 15 6.58 -21.88 21.69
C ILE A 15 5.08 -21.57 21.52
N LEU A 16 4.38 -21.25 22.61
CA LEU A 16 2.96 -20.91 22.55
C LEU A 16 2.68 -19.62 21.77
N SER A 17 3.59 -18.63 21.80
CA SER A 17 3.44 -17.39 21.01
C SER A 17 3.53 -17.58 19.50
N LEU A 18 4.06 -18.74 19.06
CA LEU A 18 4.10 -19.12 17.64
C LEU A 18 2.82 -19.85 17.19
N LEU A 19 1.96 -20.25 18.13
CA LEU A 19 0.70 -20.91 17.82
C LEU A 19 -0.42 -19.89 17.64
N PRO A 20 -1.46 -20.20 16.83
CA PRO A 20 -2.69 -19.43 16.83
C PRO A 20 -3.24 -19.26 18.26
N THR A 21 -3.73 -18.06 18.58
CA THR A 21 -4.15 -17.71 19.96
C THR A 21 -5.15 -18.70 20.54
N LYS A 22 -6.04 -19.24 19.71
CA LYS A 22 -7.02 -20.27 20.10
C LYS A 22 -6.35 -21.58 20.54
N GLU A 23 -5.33 -22.03 19.82
CA GLU A 23 -4.58 -23.25 20.15
C GLU A 23 -3.75 -23.04 21.40
N ALA A 24 -3.02 -21.92 21.48
CA ALA A 24 -2.25 -21.55 22.66
C ALA A 24 -3.14 -21.49 23.92
N ALA A 25 -4.33 -20.86 23.83
CA ALA A 25 -5.28 -20.80 24.94
C ALA A 25 -5.84 -22.18 25.33
N SER A 26 -6.01 -23.11 24.37
CA SER A 26 -6.52 -24.45 24.65
C SER A 26 -5.58 -25.27 25.55
N THR A 27 -4.26 -25.01 25.50
CA THR A 27 -3.26 -25.67 26.35
C THR A 27 -3.48 -25.43 27.85
N CYS A 28 -4.18 -24.35 28.21
CA CYS A 28 -4.55 -24.02 29.60
C CYS A 28 -5.40 -25.10 30.29
N ILE A 29 -6.05 -25.98 29.51
CA ILE A 29 -6.88 -27.08 30.00
C ILE A 29 -5.99 -28.25 30.48
N LEU A 30 -4.78 -28.39 29.93
CA LEU A 30 -3.89 -29.53 30.18
C LEU A 30 -3.37 -29.59 31.62
N SER A 31 -3.01 -28.45 32.22
CA SER A 31 -2.61 -28.37 33.63
C SER A 31 -2.58 -26.94 34.17
N LYS A 32 -2.40 -26.79 35.50
CA LYS A 32 -2.17 -25.47 36.13
C LYS A 32 -0.87 -24.81 35.63
N LYS A 33 0.16 -25.60 35.30
CA LYS A 33 1.44 -25.09 34.75
C LYS A 33 1.21 -24.39 33.42
N TRP A 34 0.47 -25.03 32.50
CA TRP A 34 0.18 -24.45 31.19
C TRP A 34 -0.63 -23.15 31.25
N ARG A 35 -1.48 -22.97 32.28
CA ARG A 35 -2.15 -21.68 32.53
C ARG A 35 -1.18 -20.56 32.90
N TYR A 36 -0.13 -20.88 33.64
CA TYR A 36 0.91 -19.91 34.01
C TYR A 36 1.79 -19.59 32.80
N VAL A 37 2.23 -20.62 32.07
CA VAL A 37 3.00 -20.46 30.83
C VAL A 37 2.24 -19.62 29.81
N TYR A 38 0.92 -19.82 29.67
CA TYR A 38 0.12 -19.04 28.74
C TYR A 38 0.19 -17.52 29.01
N ARG A 39 0.40 -17.09 30.26
CA ARG A 39 0.57 -15.67 30.60
C ARG A 39 1.81 -15.02 29.99
N LEU A 40 2.75 -15.82 29.52
CA LEU A 40 3.96 -15.36 28.83
C LEU A 40 3.70 -15.13 27.33
N VAL A 41 2.54 -15.55 26.81
CA VAL A 41 2.13 -15.28 25.43
C VAL A 41 1.76 -13.81 25.31
N ASP A 42 2.58 -13.06 24.60
CA ASP A 42 2.46 -11.61 24.43
C ASP A 42 1.88 -11.20 23.05
N HIS A 43 1.61 -12.18 22.19
CA HIS A 43 0.95 -12.00 20.90
C HIS A 43 -0.46 -12.60 20.92
N LEU A 44 -1.47 -11.76 20.68
CA LEU A 44 -2.87 -12.18 20.59
C LEU A 44 -3.46 -11.83 19.22
N GLU A 45 -4.11 -12.80 18.62
CA GLU A 45 -4.83 -12.70 17.35
C GLU A 45 -6.27 -13.17 17.53
N PHE A 46 -7.20 -12.28 17.20
CA PHE A 46 -8.63 -12.51 17.27
C PHE A 46 -9.25 -12.21 15.91
N ASP A 47 -9.78 -13.24 15.25
CA ASP A 47 -10.48 -13.12 13.97
C ASP A 47 -11.83 -13.85 14.02
N ASP A 48 -12.93 -13.11 13.81
CA ASP A 48 -14.28 -13.67 13.83
C ASP A 48 -14.68 -14.37 12.52
N SER A 49 -13.97 -14.14 11.41
CA SER A 49 -14.23 -14.78 10.11
C SER A 49 -13.86 -16.26 10.10
N LEU A 50 -13.10 -16.71 11.09
CA LEU A 50 -12.83 -18.11 11.36
C LEU A 50 -14.04 -18.84 11.98
N SER A 51 -15.15 -18.13 12.24
CA SER A 51 -16.41 -18.73 12.66
C SER A 51 -17.21 -19.22 11.45
N LEU A 52 -17.48 -20.53 11.41
CA LEU A 52 -18.13 -21.25 10.29
C LEU A 52 -19.64 -20.92 10.15
N TYR A 53 -20.01 -19.68 9.86
CA TYR A 53 -21.40 -19.29 9.61
C TYR A 53 -21.60 -18.74 8.18
N PRO A 54 -22.65 -19.16 7.45
CA PRO A 54 -22.89 -18.73 6.07
C PRO A 54 -23.18 -17.23 6.00
N ALA A 55 -22.72 -16.63 4.89
CA ALA A 55 -22.87 -15.21 4.53
C ALA A 55 -24.33 -14.76 4.61
N SER A 56 -24.67 -13.97 5.64
CA SER A 56 -25.88 -13.15 5.67
C SER A 56 -25.50 -11.67 5.81
N ASP A 57 -26.41 -10.79 5.39
CA ASP A 57 -26.21 -9.34 5.38
C ASP A 57 -26.14 -8.70 6.79
N GLU A 58 -26.32 -9.50 7.85
CA GLU A 58 -26.30 -9.07 9.27
C GLU A 58 -25.17 -9.68 10.12
N GLN A 59 -24.16 -10.31 9.50
CA GLN A 59 -23.04 -10.91 10.23
C GLN A 59 -22.33 -9.93 11.17
N VAL A 60 -22.62 -10.09 12.46
CA VAL A 60 -21.84 -9.57 13.59
C VAL A 60 -21.10 -10.74 14.22
N PHE A 61 -20.00 -10.47 14.94
CA PHE A 61 -19.29 -11.56 15.61
C PHE A 61 -20.22 -12.30 16.60
N PRO A 62 -20.15 -13.64 16.69
CA PRO A 62 -21.03 -14.41 17.56
C PRO A 62 -20.65 -14.25 19.04
N GLU A 63 -21.59 -14.50 19.95
CA GLU A 63 -21.34 -14.44 21.40
C GLU A 63 -20.23 -15.42 21.85
N SER A 64 -20.02 -16.52 21.11
CA SER A 64 -18.91 -17.45 21.33
C SER A 64 -17.54 -16.79 21.11
N PHE A 65 -17.43 -15.88 20.13
CA PHE A 65 -16.24 -15.08 19.89
C PHE A 65 -16.02 -14.09 21.04
N GLU A 66 -17.07 -13.39 21.47
CA GLU A 66 -17.01 -12.48 22.63
C GLU A 66 -16.47 -13.19 23.88
N ARG A 67 -17.07 -14.33 24.23
CA ARG A 67 -16.65 -15.15 25.37
C ARG A 67 -15.22 -15.67 25.23
N PHE A 68 -14.79 -16.00 24.01
CA PHE A 68 -13.44 -16.45 23.74
C PHE A 68 -12.42 -15.33 23.99
N VAL A 69 -12.67 -14.11 23.46
CA VAL A 69 -11.80 -12.96 23.67
C VAL A 69 -11.73 -12.60 25.15
N ASP A 70 -12.88 -12.47 25.82
CA ASP A 70 -12.94 -12.13 27.25
C ASP A 70 -12.20 -13.15 28.11
N ARG A 71 -12.42 -14.45 27.86
CA ARG A 71 -11.74 -15.52 28.61
C ARG A 71 -10.24 -15.52 28.35
N THR A 72 -9.82 -15.26 27.11
CA THR A 72 -8.41 -15.20 26.73
C THR A 72 -7.69 -14.05 27.44
N LEU A 73 -8.27 -12.85 27.40
CA LEU A 73 -7.73 -11.68 28.10
C LEU A 73 -7.71 -11.85 29.63
N ALA A 74 -8.69 -12.57 30.19
CA ALA A 74 -8.73 -12.91 31.61
C ALA A 74 -7.66 -13.94 32.01
N LEU A 75 -7.37 -14.94 31.16
CA LEU A 75 -6.31 -15.92 31.40
C LEU A 75 -4.92 -15.27 31.45
N GLN A 76 -4.71 -14.23 30.64
CA GLN A 76 -3.48 -13.43 30.63
C GLN A 76 -3.26 -12.61 31.92
N SER A 77 -4.29 -12.42 32.77
CA SER A 77 -4.22 -11.57 33.98
C SER A 77 -3.67 -10.19 33.64
N ASP A 78 -2.70 -9.64 34.36
CA ASP A 78 -2.11 -8.31 34.09
C ASP A 78 -0.79 -8.38 33.30
N SER A 79 -0.56 -9.51 32.61
CA SER A 79 0.68 -9.72 31.84
C SER A 79 0.73 -8.76 30.65
N PRO A 80 1.93 -8.26 30.29
CA PRO A 80 2.09 -7.33 29.17
C PRO A 80 1.71 -8.02 27.86
N ILE A 81 0.95 -7.33 27.03
CA ILE A 81 0.59 -7.79 25.68
C ILE A 81 1.38 -6.93 24.71
N LYS A 82 2.32 -7.51 23.97
CA LYS A 82 3.16 -6.77 23.03
C LYS A 82 2.45 -6.53 21.70
N LYS A 83 1.71 -7.51 21.19
CA LYS A 83 1.09 -7.44 19.86
C LYS A 83 -0.36 -7.91 19.87
N LEU A 84 -1.26 -7.08 19.37
CA LEU A 84 -2.67 -7.38 19.17
C LEU A 84 -3.04 -7.31 17.69
N SER A 85 -3.70 -8.35 17.19
CA SER A 85 -4.48 -8.31 15.95
C SER A 85 -5.94 -8.59 16.29
N LEU A 86 -6.83 -7.66 15.97
CA LEU A 86 -8.27 -7.75 16.17
C LEU A 86 -8.98 -7.49 14.84
N ASN A 87 -9.57 -8.53 14.27
CA ASN A 87 -10.43 -8.48 13.10
C ASN A 87 -11.82 -8.97 13.48
N CYS A 88 -12.81 -8.08 13.46
CA CYS A 88 -14.18 -8.48 13.74
C CYS A 88 -15.22 -7.70 12.94
N HIS A 89 -16.41 -8.28 12.81
CA HIS A 89 -17.57 -7.68 12.19
C HIS A 89 -18.50 -7.13 13.27
N ILE A 90 -18.78 -5.83 13.21
CA ILE A 90 -19.74 -5.18 14.09
C ILE A 90 -20.84 -4.61 13.20
N GLY A 91 -22.09 -4.97 13.49
CA GLY A 91 -23.25 -4.43 12.77
C GLY A 91 -23.43 -2.95 13.09
N GLU A 92 -23.92 -2.19 12.11
CA GLU A 92 -24.17 -0.76 12.27
C GLU A 92 -25.13 -0.50 13.46
N GLY A 93 -24.73 0.41 14.36
CA GLY A 93 -25.56 0.79 15.51
C GLY A 93 -25.58 -0.21 16.68
N ASN A 94 -24.81 -1.31 16.62
CA ASN A 94 -24.75 -2.25 17.74
C ASN A 94 -23.85 -1.73 18.89
N GLU A 95 -24.42 -0.89 19.76
CA GLU A 95 -23.69 -0.24 20.87
C GLU A 95 -23.05 -1.22 21.85
N ARG A 96 -23.69 -2.38 22.10
CA ARG A 96 -23.14 -3.43 22.98
C ARG A 96 -21.81 -3.95 22.42
N LEU A 97 -21.78 -4.35 21.14
CA LEU A 97 -20.58 -4.91 20.55
C LEU A 97 -19.48 -3.85 20.40
N GLN A 98 -19.85 -2.61 20.08
CA GLN A 98 -18.93 -1.47 20.11
C GLN A 98 -18.29 -1.28 21.49
N ALA A 99 -19.08 -1.34 22.56
CA ALA A 99 -18.58 -1.26 23.92
C ALA A 99 -17.68 -2.46 24.27
N CYS A 100 -17.99 -3.67 23.81
CA CYS A 100 -17.15 -4.84 24.01
C CYS A 100 -15.77 -4.67 23.36
N VAL A 101 -15.73 -4.28 22.08
CA VAL A 101 -14.50 -4.01 21.37
C VAL A 101 -13.71 -2.86 21.99
N GLY A 102 -14.39 -1.78 22.39
CA GLY A 102 -13.77 -0.67 23.11
C GLY A 102 -13.11 -1.11 24.42
N ARG A 103 -13.74 -2.01 25.18
CA ARG A 103 -13.17 -2.59 26.42
C ARG A 103 -11.94 -3.44 26.11
N TRP A 104 -11.96 -4.28 25.08
CA TRP A 104 -10.80 -5.10 24.70
C TRP A 104 -9.60 -4.24 24.31
N ILE A 105 -9.82 -3.25 23.45
CA ILE A 105 -8.76 -2.32 23.03
C ILE A 105 -8.23 -1.53 24.23
N SER A 106 -9.10 -1.03 25.11
CA SER A 106 -8.67 -0.29 26.31
C SER A 106 -7.85 -1.15 27.27
N ASN A 107 -8.25 -2.41 27.45
CA ASN A 107 -7.55 -3.38 28.30
C ASN A 107 -6.13 -3.61 27.77
N VAL A 108 -5.99 -3.90 26.48
CA VAL A 108 -4.69 -4.15 25.85
C VAL A 108 -3.82 -2.90 25.83
N ALA A 109 -4.38 -1.73 25.52
CA ALA A 109 -3.66 -0.46 25.57
C ALA A 109 -3.14 -0.15 26.99
N GLY A 110 -3.95 -0.43 28.02
CA GLY A 110 -3.56 -0.26 29.42
C GLY A 110 -2.41 -1.18 29.87
N ARG A 111 -2.11 -2.24 29.11
CA ARG A 111 -1.01 -3.19 29.38
C ARG A 111 0.27 -2.88 28.60
N GLY A 112 0.35 -1.74 27.92
CA GLY A 112 1.56 -1.29 27.26
C GLY A 112 1.83 -1.98 25.92
N VAL A 113 0.81 -2.11 25.07
CA VAL A 113 0.94 -2.70 23.74
C VAL A 113 1.92 -1.95 22.85
N LEU A 114 2.73 -2.72 22.09
CA LEU A 114 3.75 -2.22 21.16
C LEU A 114 3.21 -2.16 19.73
N GLU A 115 2.40 -3.16 19.33
CA GLU A 115 1.81 -3.24 18.01
C GLU A 115 0.32 -3.55 18.12
N ALA A 116 -0.52 -2.70 17.53
CA ALA A 116 -1.96 -2.90 17.52
C ALA A 116 -2.50 -2.83 16.09
N GLU A 117 -3.20 -3.87 15.69
CA GLU A 117 -3.91 -3.96 14.43
C GLU A 117 -5.40 -4.15 14.70
N ILE A 118 -6.20 -3.17 14.31
CA ILE A 118 -7.63 -3.10 14.62
C ILE A 118 -8.40 -2.92 13.31
N ARG A 119 -9.13 -3.96 12.91
CA ARG A 119 -9.93 -3.99 11.67
C ARG A 119 -11.39 -4.31 12.00
N ILE A 120 -12.30 -3.36 11.75
CA ILE A 120 -13.71 -3.48 12.18
C ILE A 120 -14.70 -3.34 11.01
N ASN A 121 -15.12 -4.45 10.43
CA ASN A 121 -15.97 -4.44 9.23
C ASN A 121 -17.39 -3.88 9.49
N ARG A 122 -18.02 -3.33 8.43
CA ARG A 122 -19.43 -2.89 8.34
C ARG A 122 -19.84 -1.65 9.16
N ARG A 123 -19.07 -0.56 9.06
CA ARG A 123 -19.38 0.76 9.68
C ARG A 123 -19.65 0.71 11.19
N GLY A 124 -19.06 -0.26 11.87
CA GLY A 124 -19.52 -0.65 13.20
C GLY A 124 -19.04 0.25 14.33
N LEU A 125 -17.80 0.77 14.29
CA LEU A 125 -17.21 1.47 15.44
C LEU A 125 -17.19 2.99 15.25
N ARG A 126 -17.93 3.70 16.11
CA ARG A 126 -18.06 5.17 16.07
C ARG A 126 -16.95 5.94 16.79
N SER A 127 -16.24 5.25 17.70
CA SER A 127 -15.16 5.81 18.50
C SER A 127 -14.18 4.72 18.91
N LEU A 128 -12.90 5.03 18.83
CA LEU A 128 -11.83 4.24 19.45
C LEU A 128 -11.54 4.78 20.86
N PRO A 129 -11.14 3.92 21.81
CA PRO A 129 -10.91 4.36 23.19
C PRO A 129 -9.73 5.34 23.28
N PRO A 130 -9.83 6.42 24.08
CA PRO A 130 -8.75 7.41 24.24
C PRO A 130 -7.42 6.81 24.73
N GLN A 131 -7.48 5.71 25.48
CA GLN A 131 -6.33 4.96 25.97
C GLN A 131 -5.42 4.50 24.83
N LEU A 132 -6.01 4.11 23.68
CA LEU A 132 -5.23 3.72 22.51
C LEU A 132 -4.40 4.89 21.98
N PHE A 133 -4.97 6.10 21.95
CA PHE A 133 -4.32 7.34 21.48
C PHE A 133 -3.42 8.02 22.51
N SER A 134 -3.35 7.47 23.73
CA SER A 134 -2.46 7.93 24.81
C SER A 134 -1.43 6.86 25.19
N CYS A 135 -1.33 5.78 24.40
CA CYS A 135 -0.45 4.66 24.67
C CYS A 135 1.01 5.05 24.36
N THR A 136 1.83 5.14 25.41
CA THR A 136 3.22 5.60 25.29
C THR A 136 4.17 4.56 24.74
N THR A 137 3.79 3.28 24.78
CA THR A 137 4.59 2.14 24.31
C THR A 137 4.31 1.77 22.85
N LEU A 138 3.22 2.28 22.26
CA LEU A 138 2.76 1.89 20.94
C LEU A 138 3.73 2.36 19.85
N VAL A 139 4.29 1.41 19.11
CA VAL A 139 5.27 1.60 18.01
C VAL A 139 4.61 1.50 16.64
N LYS A 140 3.67 0.56 16.47
CA LYS A 140 2.94 0.34 15.22
C LYS A 140 1.44 0.30 15.46
N LEU A 141 0.70 1.09 14.70
CA LEU A 141 -0.76 1.15 14.77
C LEU A 141 -1.36 1.01 13.37
N THR A 142 -2.16 -0.04 13.20
CA THR A 142 -3.04 -0.25 12.04
C THR A 142 -4.48 -0.06 12.49
N ILE A 143 -5.18 0.90 11.88
CA ILE A 143 -6.62 1.11 12.05
C ILE A 143 -7.27 0.96 10.69
N GLY A 144 -8.22 0.04 10.54
CA GLY A 144 -8.89 -0.06 9.26
C GLY A 144 -10.24 -0.77 9.23
N ARG A 145 -10.72 -0.90 8.00
CA ARG A 145 -12.05 -1.40 7.59
C ARG A 145 -13.15 -0.54 8.22
N GLN A 146 -13.63 0.48 7.50
CA GLN A 146 -14.85 1.27 7.78
C GLN A 146 -15.07 1.80 9.21
N ILE A 147 -14.02 2.15 9.94
CA ILE A 147 -14.15 2.81 11.25
C ILE A 147 -14.46 4.29 11.03
N TYR A 148 -15.71 4.70 11.22
CA TYR A 148 -16.07 6.11 11.20
C TYR A 148 -15.89 6.74 12.57
N ILE A 149 -14.74 7.40 12.77
CA ILE A 149 -14.47 8.09 14.04
C ILE A 149 -15.19 9.44 14.00
N ALA A 150 -16.47 9.43 14.36
CA ALA A 150 -17.31 10.64 14.39
C ALA A 150 -16.78 11.68 15.38
N ARG A 151 -16.21 11.22 16.49
CA ARG A 151 -15.69 12.05 17.58
C ARG A 151 -14.32 11.52 17.99
N PRO A 152 -13.25 11.86 17.24
CA PRO A 152 -11.92 11.48 17.65
C PRO A 152 -11.53 12.22 18.93
N PRO A 153 -10.58 11.69 19.72
CA PRO A 153 -10.13 12.38 20.92
C PRO A 153 -9.53 13.74 20.55
N SER A 154 -9.78 14.76 21.38
CA SER A 154 -9.25 16.12 21.15
C SER A 154 -7.73 16.22 21.34
N TYR A 155 -7.12 15.19 21.94
CA TYR A 155 -5.71 15.11 22.24
C TYR A 155 -5.18 13.70 21.92
N VAL A 156 -3.99 13.65 21.33
CA VAL A 156 -3.25 12.42 21.01
C VAL A 156 -1.83 12.56 21.55
N SER A 157 -1.35 11.51 22.20
CA SER A 157 0.04 11.40 22.67
C SER A 157 0.53 9.97 22.47
N LEU A 158 1.20 9.77 21.34
CA LEU A 158 1.79 8.51 20.92
C LEU A 158 3.32 8.71 20.71
N PRO A 159 4.07 8.93 21.81
CA PRO A 159 5.47 9.35 21.74
C PRO A 159 6.43 8.32 21.11
N SER A 160 6.03 7.04 21.04
CA SER A 160 6.85 5.95 20.48
C SER A 160 6.40 5.50 19.10
N LEU A 161 5.33 6.08 18.54
CA LEU A 161 4.71 5.58 17.32
C LEU A 161 5.55 5.93 16.09
N LYS A 162 6.02 4.90 15.40
CA LYS A 162 6.85 4.99 14.19
C LYS A 162 6.09 4.68 12.91
N PHE A 163 5.11 3.79 12.99
CA PHE A 163 4.37 3.28 11.84
C PHE A 163 2.87 3.46 12.06
N LEU A 164 2.22 4.24 11.19
CA LEU A 164 0.78 4.45 11.23
C LEU A 164 0.15 4.04 9.89
N PHE A 165 -0.70 3.03 9.92
CA PHE A 165 -1.45 2.56 8.76
C PHE A 165 -2.95 2.77 8.96
N LEU A 166 -3.56 3.52 8.06
CA LEU A 166 -4.98 3.85 8.06
C LEU A 166 -5.62 3.28 6.80
N ASP A 167 -6.53 2.31 6.94
CA ASP A 167 -7.21 1.67 5.80
C ASP A 167 -8.72 1.82 5.90
N THR A 168 -9.31 2.62 5.01
CA THR A 168 -10.75 2.85 4.97
C THR A 168 -11.28 3.35 6.33
N ALA A 169 -10.48 4.15 7.02
CA ALA A 169 -10.76 4.72 8.34
C ALA A 169 -10.90 6.24 8.20
N PRO A 170 -12.10 6.78 7.91
CA PRO A 170 -12.29 8.22 7.81
C PRO A 170 -12.06 8.89 9.16
N PHE A 171 -11.22 9.92 9.14
CA PHE A 171 -11.15 10.92 10.19
C PHE A 171 -11.85 12.19 9.72
N PRO A 172 -12.38 13.02 10.63
CA PRO A 172 -12.87 14.34 10.29
C PRO A 172 -11.81 15.15 9.51
N LEU A 173 -12.27 16.01 8.61
CA LEU A 173 -11.41 16.90 7.83
C LEU A 173 -10.42 17.62 8.75
N ARG A 174 -9.13 17.61 8.37
CA ARG A 174 -8.01 18.22 9.11
C ARG A 174 -7.58 17.50 10.39
N TYR A 175 -8.33 16.54 10.92
CA TYR A 175 -7.95 15.86 12.17
C TYR A 175 -6.59 15.16 12.06
N LEU A 176 -6.36 14.48 10.93
CA LEU A 176 -5.09 13.79 10.66
C LEU A 176 -3.90 14.74 10.86
N SER A 177 -3.86 15.85 10.13
CA SER A 177 -2.75 16.81 10.17
C SER A 177 -2.76 17.74 11.39
N GLY A 178 -3.94 18.03 11.96
CA GLY A 178 -4.09 19.00 13.04
C GLY A 178 -3.97 18.42 14.44
N VAL A 179 -4.22 17.12 14.63
CA VAL A 179 -4.25 16.49 15.96
C VAL A 179 -3.48 15.17 15.98
N LEU A 180 -3.76 14.26 15.06
CA LEU A 180 -3.17 12.90 15.09
C LEU A 180 -1.65 12.92 14.83
N LEU A 181 -1.22 13.51 13.72
CA LEU A 181 0.21 13.56 13.36
C LEU A 181 1.04 14.39 14.36
N PRO A 182 0.60 15.56 14.85
CA PRO A 182 1.31 16.29 15.91
C PRO A 182 1.47 15.49 17.21
N GLY A 183 0.54 14.59 17.52
CA GLY A 183 0.60 13.69 18.67
C GLY A 183 1.59 12.52 18.52
N CYS A 184 2.20 12.34 17.34
CA CYS A 184 3.11 11.23 17.03
C CYS A 184 4.52 11.77 16.68
N PRO A 185 5.31 12.28 17.65
CA PRO A 185 6.52 13.05 17.39
C PRO A 185 7.69 12.29 16.76
N VAL A 186 7.64 10.95 16.71
CA VAL A 186 8.68 10.09 16.12
C VAL A 186 8.18 9.30 14.91
N LEU A 187 7.06 9.68 14.32
CA LEU A 187 6.45 8.98 13.18
C LEU A 187 7.37 9.00 11.96
N GLU A 188 7.74 7.81 11.49
CA GLU A 188 8.64 7.61 10.35
C GLU A 188 7.83 7.35 9.06
N GLU A 189 6.80 6.52 9.16
CA GLU A 189 5.99 6.05 8.04
C GLU A 189 4.49 6.24 8.29
N LEU A 190 3.84 6.86 7.30
CA LEU A 190 2.40 7.07 7.26
C LEU A 190 1.83 6.44 6.00
N SER A 191 0.80 5.62 6.16
CA SER A 191 0.08 5.02 5.04
C SER A 191 -1.41 5.28 5.19
N VAL A 192 -2.03 5.89 4.18
CA VAL A 192 -3.44 6.28 4.17
C VAL A 192 -4.11 5.70 2.94
N HIS A 193 -4.82 4.59 3.13
CA HIS A 193 -5.57 3.90 2.09
C HIS A 193 -7.05 4.12 2.33
N GLN A 194 -7.81 4.53 1.32
CA GLN A 194 -9.23 4.83 1.45
C GLN A 194 -9.97 4.29 0.23
N LYS A 195 -11.07 3.57 0.46
CA LYS A 195 -11.90 2.98 -0.60
C LYS A 195 -13.37 3.31 -0.35
N GLY A 196 -14.14 3.47 -1.44
CA GLY A 196 -15.60 3.63 -1.37
C GLY A 196 -16.08 5.05 -1.03
N TYR A 197 -17.14 5.16 -0.22
CA TYR A 197 -17.87 6.40 0.08
C TYR A 197 -17.39 7.06 1.38
N VAL A 198 -16.09 7.38 1.45
CA VAL A 198 -15.43 7.74 2.70
C VAL A 198 -14.68 9.06 2.56
N VAL A 199 -14.93 10.00 3.50
CA VAL A 199 -14.26 11.31 3.53
C VAL A 199 -12.74 11.11 3.62
N THR A 200 -12.06 11.58 2.58
CA THR A 200 -10.61 11.43 2.42
C THR A 200 -9.86 12.67 2.94
N PRO A 201 -8.76 12.52 3.69
CA PRO A 201 -7.96 13.66 4.09
C PRO A 201 -7.24 14.25 2.87
N ARG A 202 -7.66 15.45 2.48
CA ARG A 202 -7.13 16.20 1.32
C ARG A 202 -5.97 17.13 1.63
N THR A 203 -5.49 17.11 2.86
CA THR A 203 -4.30 17.86 3.30
C THR A 203 -3.52 17.02 4.28
N ILE A 204 -2.30 16.64 3.90
CA ILE A 204 -1.36 15.88 4.73
C ILE A 204 -0.16 16.79 5.00
N SER A 205 0.01 17.16 6.28
CA SER A 205 1.12 18.01 6.73
C SER A 205 1.82 17.35 7.91
N SER A 206 3.15 17.25 7.83
CA SER A 206 4.00 16.78 8.91
C SER A 206 5.44 17.23 8.69
N ARG A 207 6.16 17.55 9.78
CA ARG A 207 7.57 18.01 9.72
C ARG A 207 8.59 16.89 9.93
N ILE A 208 8.14 15.66 10.15
CA ILE A 208 8.98 14.54 10.59
C ILE A 208 8.86 13.28 9.73
N VAL A 209 7.71 13.08 9.07
CA VAL A 209 7.41 11.86 8.30
C VAL A 209 8.38 11.75 7.13
N LYS A 210 8.96 10.55 6.96
CA LYS A 210 9.95 10.24 5.91
C LYS A 210 9.36 9.43 4.77
N ARG A 211 8.34 8.60 5.05
CA ARG A 211 7.68 7.75 4.06
C ARG A 211 6.17 7.96 4.10
N LEU A 212 5.58 8.19 2.93
CA LEU A 212 4.15 8.38 2.78
C LEU A 212 3.64 7.48 1.67
N SER A 213 2.65 6.64 1.98
CA SER A 213 1.81 5.95 0.98
C SER A 213 0.39 6.48 1.06
N VAL A 214 -0.19 6.88 -0.06
CA VAL A 214 -1.57 7.34 -0.18
C VAL A 214 -2.22 6.58 -1.31
N ASN A 215 -3.32 5.90 -1.02
CA ASN A 215 -4.11 5.18 -2.01
C ASN A 215 -5.59 5.52 -1.86
N TYR A 216 -6.12 6.35 -2.74
CA TYR A 216 -7.52 6.77 -2.71
C TYR A 216 -8.29 6.18 -3.89
N ASP A 217 -9.20 5.26 -3.61
CA ASP A 217 -10.13 4.67 -4.57
C ASP A 217 -11.58 5.03 -4.18
N CYS A 218 -11.84 6.34 -4.13
CA CYS A 218 -13.11 6.92 -3.72
C CYS A 218 -13.83 7.55 -4.92
N PHE A 219 -14.50 6.72 -5.72
CA PHE A 219 -15.13 7.14 -6.98
C PHE A 219 -16.32 8.09 -6.80
N HIS A 220 -16.90 8.18 -5.59
CA HIS A 220 -18.21 8.78 -5.36
C HIS A 220 -18.22 10.18 -4.72
N GLU A 221 -17.14 10.62 -4.07
CA GLU A 221 -17.08 11.89 -3.34
C GLU A 221 -16.51 13.07 -4.14
N VAL A 222 -16.53 13.03 -5.47
CA VAL A 222 -16.10 14.21 -6.24
C VAL A 222 -17.20 15.27 -6.23
N GLU A 223 -17.35 15.91 -5.06
CA GLU A 223 -17.94 17.24 -4.91
C GLU A 223 -17.07 18.27 -5.63
N ASP A 224 -17.69 19.40 -5.96
CA ASP A 224 -17.11 20.47 -6.74
C ASP A 224 -15.76 20.93 -6.14
N HIS A 225 -14.67 20.73 -6.91
CA HIS A 225 -13.31 21.20 -6.61
C HIS A 225 -12.45 20.41 -5.60
N ILE A 226 -12.39 19.07 -5.71
CA ILE A 226 -11.37 18.30 -4.96
C ILE A 226 -9.96 18.79 -5.33
N SER A 227 -9.20 19.14 -4.30
CA SER A 227 -7.79 19.47 -4.37
C SER A 227 -7.00 18.64 -3.37
N MET A 228 -5.73 18.34 -3.66
CA MET A 228 -4.80 17.74 -2.69
C MET A 228 -3.76 18.76 -2.19
N SER A 229 -3.21 18.55 -1.01
CA SER A 229 -2.09 19.33 -0.47
C SER A 229 -1.13 18.46 0.34
N PHE A 230 0.15 18.61 0.05
CA PHE A 230 1.26 17.97 0.73
C PHE A 230 2.17 19.05 1.33
N ASP A 231 2.36 19.00 2.64
CA ASP A 231 3.32 19.86 3.35
C ASP A 231 4.22 19.00 4.22
N LEU A 232 5.20 18.37 3.57
CA LEU A 232 6.05 17.34 4.13
C LEU A 232 7.52 17.61 3.72
N PRO A 233 8.16 18.66 4.26
CA PRO A 233 9.49 19.09 3.81
C PRO A 233 10.60 18.06 4.04
N LYS A 234 10.40 17.08 4.94
CA LYS A 234 11.36 16.00 5.24
C LYS A 234 10.98 14.64 4.62
N LEU A 235 9.96 14.60 3.75
CA LEU A 235 9.57 13.37 3.08
C LEU A 235 10.67 12.91 2.12
N VAL A 236 11.03 11.63 2.17
CA VAL A 236 12.06 11.00 1.33
C VAL A 236 11.44 10.11 0.26
N CYS A 237 10.34 9.42 0.60
CA CYS A 237 9.64 8.50 -0.29
C CYS A 237 8.14 8.80 -0.31
N LEU A 238 7.59 8.96 -1.52
CA LEU A 238 6.17 9.16 -1.77
C LEU A 238 5.65 8.04 -2.67
N ASP A 239 4.60 7.36 -2.24
CA ASP A 239 3.76 6.50 -3.06
C ASP A 239 2.35 7.08 -3.10
N TYR A 240 1.91 7.53 -4.28
CA TYR A 240 0.66 8.27 -4.45
C TYR A 240 -0.19 7.66 -5.56
N SER A 241 -1.27 6.98 -5.17
CA SER A 241 -2.34 6.54 -6.06
C SER A 241 -3.65 7.28 -5.75
N ASP A 242 -4.16 8.01 -6.73
CA ASP A 242 -5.45 8.70 -6.66
C ASP A 242 -5.97 8.94 -8.08
N PHE A 243 -7.14 9.52 -8.20
CA PHE A 243 -7.58 10.15 -9.43
C PHE A 243 -6.81 11.45 -9.69
N ALA A 244 -6.58 11.79 -10.96
CA ALA A 244 -5.97 13.07 -11.32
C ALA A 244 -6.92 14.22 -10.97
N LEU A 245 -6.59 14.95 -9.91
CA LEU A 245 -7.44 16.01 -9.36
C LEU A 245 -7.38 17.30 -10.17
N ALA A 246 -8.35 18.18 -9.91
CA ALA A 246 -8.43 19.50 -10.53
C ALA A 246 -7.35 20.47 -10.04
N LYS A 247 -6.81 20.25 -8.83
CA LYS A 247 -5.82 21.16 -8.23
C LYS A 247 -4.95 20.48 -7.18
N TYR A 248 -3.67 20.82 -7.14
CA TYR A 248 -2.76 20.49 -6.05
C TYR A 248 -2.28 21.79 -5.40
N LYS A 249 -2.94 22.24 -4.32
CA LYS A 249 -2.82 23.63 -3.82
C LYS A 249 -1.44 23.97 -3.25
N LEU A 250 -0.85 23.03 -2.53
CA LEU A 250 0.46 23.15 -1.90
C LEU A 250 1.15 21.80 -2.05
N VAL A 251 2.36 21.79 -2.60
CA VAL A 251 3.18 20.58 -2.77
C VAL A 251 4.60 20.91 -2.29
N ASN A 252 4.76 20.94 -0.97
CA ASN A 252 6.05 21.14 -0.32
C ASN A 252 6.67 19.77 0.01
N LEU A 253 7.58 19.33 -0.86
CA LEU A 253 8.25 18.03 -0.84
C LEU A 253 9.77 18.18 -1.09
N GLU A 254 10.39 19.18 -0.44
CA GLU A 254 11.77 19.61 -0.73
C GLU A 254 12.84 18.51 -0.57
N SER A 255 12.66 17.55 0.34
CA SER A 255 13.63 16.46 0.58
C SER A 255 13.31 15.16 -0.18
N LEU A 256 12.36 15.19 -1.12
CA LEU A 256 11.87 13.98 -1.78
C LEU A 256 12.93 13.38 -2.71
N VAL A 257 13.24 12.09 -2.51
CA VAL A 257 14.21 11.33 -3.31
C VAL A 257 13.51 10.38 -4.26
N GLU A 258 12.46 9.69 -3.80
CA GLU A 258 11.72 8.70 -4.58
C GLU A 258 10.23 9.05 -4.63
N ALA A 259 9.66 9.03 -5.84
CA ALA A 259 8.22 9.20 -6.04
C ALA A 259 7.65 8.07 -6.91
N LYS A 260 6.54 7.48 -6.47
CA LYS A 260 5.70 6.56 -7.25
C LYS A 260 4.34 7.20 -7.45
N LEU A 261 3.94 7.37 -8.70
CA LEU A 261 2.67 7.97 -9.07
C LEU A 261 1.79 6.97 -9.81
N ASP A 262 0.55 6.86 -9.35
CA ASP A 262 -0.55 6.17 -10.01
C ASP A 262 -1.79 7.07 -10.12
N LEU A 263 -1.81 7.89 -11.16
CA LEU A 263 -2.86 8.87 -11.43
C LEU A 263 -3.90 8.29 -12.39
N ARG A 264 -5.14 8.13 -11.91
CA ARG A 264 -6.26 7.57 -12.68
C ARG A 264 -7.13 8.65 -13.32
N PRO A 265 -7.72 8.39 -14.50
CA PRO A 265 -8.63 9.33 -15.13
C PRO A 265 -9.94 9.46 -14.35
N ILE A 266 -10.40 10.70 -14.19
CA ILE A 266 -11.76 10.99 -13.72
C ILE A 266 -12.68 11.05 -14.93
N LYS A 267 -13.67 10.15 -15.01
CA LYS A 267 -14.58 10.03 -16.16
C LYS A 267 -15.90 10.81 -16.04
N ARG A 268 -16.02 11.77 -15.11
CA ARG A 268 -17.28 12.52 -14.90
C ARG A 268 -17.28 13.85 -15.65
N LEU A 269 -18.34 14.09 -16.42
CA LEU A 269 -18.48 15.25 -17.32
C LEU A 269 -18.64 16.60 -16.63
N TYR A 270 -19.08 16.63 -15.36
CA TYR A 270 -19.37 17.88 -14.64
C TYR A 270 -18.19 18.42 -13.82
N LEU A 271 -17.09 17.67 -13.74
CA LEU A 271 -15.97 18.06 -12.91
C LEU A 271 -15.01 18.99 -13.65
N PRO A 272 -14.33 19.88 -12.91
CA PRO A 272 -13.25 20.65 -13.50
C PRO A 272 -12.21 19.72 -14.13
N ARG A 273 -11.68 20.12 -15.30
CA ARG A 273 -10.63 19.37 -15.97
C ARG A 273 -9.43 19.20 -15.03
N PRO A 274 -8.84 18.00 -14.93
CA PRO A 274 -7.64 17.76 -14.14
C PRO A 274 -6.52 18.74 -14.47
N ASP A 275 -5.70 19.01 -13.46
CA ASP A 275 -4.45 19.75 -13.58
C ASP A 275 -3.44 19.17 -12.58
N VAL A 276 -2.43 18.49 -13.11
CA VAL A 276 -1.39 17.83 -12.31
C VAL A 276 -0.11 18.66 -12.25
N THR A 277 -0.09 19.86 -12.83
CA THR A 277 1.12 20.68 -12.99
C THR A 277 1.84 20.91 -11.66
N ASP A 278 1.11 21.36 -10.63
CA ASP A 278 1.69 21.65 -9.31
C ASP A 278 2.23 20.40 -8.60
N LEU A 279 1.62 19.22 -8.82
CA LEU A 279 2.14 17.95 -8.32
C LEU A 279 3.47 17.61 -8.97
N ILE A 280 3.55 17.70 -10.30
CA ILE A 280 4.74 17.36 -11.07
C ILE A 280 5.88 18.35 -10.77
N VAL A 281 5.57 19.64 -10.64
CA VAL A 281 6.54 20.66 -10.19
C VAL A 281 7.04 20.36 -8.77
N GLY A 282 6.15 19.97 -7.86
CA GLY A 282 6.51 19.68 -6.47
C GLY A 282 7.44 18.47 -6.30
N ILE A 283 7.42 17.51 -7.23
CA ILE A 283 8.30 16.32 -7.19
C ILE A 283 9.53 16.44 -8.11
N ARG A 284 9.80 17.61 -8.70
CA ARG A 284 10.88 17.77 -9.71
C ARG A 284 12.30 17.41 -9.23
N HIS A 285 12.52 17.37 -7.91
CA HIS A 285 13.83 17.18 -7.30
C HIS A 285 14.22 15.70 -7.07
N VAL A 286 13.32 14.77 -7.38
CA VAL A 286 13.53 13.32 -7.16
C VAL A 286 14.70 12.76 -7.95
N GLU A 287 15.32 11.73 -7.40
CA GLU A 287 16.33 10.90 -8.06
C GLU A 287 15.69 9.69 -8.74
N ILE A 288 14.58 9.20 -8.19
CA ILE A 288 13.85 8.02 -8.68
C ILE A 288 12.38 8.38 -8.88
N LEU A 289 11.89 8.21 -10.11
CA LEU A 289 10.48 8.43 -10.45
C LEU A 289 9.88 7.17 -11.06
N HIS A 290 8.82 6.64 -10.45
CA HIS A 290 8.00 5.58 -11.01
C HIS A 290 6.64 6.13 -11.43
N LEU A 291 6.30 5.93 -12.70
CA LEU A 291 5.01 6.27 -13.26
C LEU A 291 4.27 4.99 -13.63
N SER A 292 3.05 4.82 -13.11
CA SER A 292 2.18 3.76 -13.59
C SER A 292 1.84 3.96 -15.08
N PRO A 293 1.48 2.89 -15.82
CA PRO A 293 1.14 3.01 -17.24
C PRO A 293 0.00 3.99 -17.55
N VAL A 294 -0.87 4.24 -16.58
CA VAL A 294 -1.99 5.19 -16.73
C VAL A 294 -1.53 6.62 -16.44
N SER A 295 -0.58 6.80 -15.51
CA SER A 295 -0.06 8.11 -15.12
C SER A 295 0.58 8.87 -16.26
N ALA A 296 1.30 8.18 -17.15
CA ALA A 296 1.95 8.79 -18.30
C ALA A 296 0.96 9.58 -19.19
N GLN A 297 -0.19 8.98 -19.49
CA GLN A 297 -1.26 9.65 -20.25
C GLN A 297 -1.79 10.88 -19.50
N MET A 298 -2.00 10.75 -18.18
CA MET A 298 -2.55 11.83 -17.36
C MET A 298 -1.60 13.03 -17.30
N ILE A 299 -0.30 12.78 -17.12
CA ILE A 299 0.71 13.84 -17.10
C ILE A 299 0.79 14.52 -18.47
N ASP A 300 0.85 13.75 -19.57
CA ASP A 300 0.92 14.32 -20.91
C ASP A 300 -0.29 15.21 -21.25
N SER A 301 -1.48 14.81 -20.81
CA SER A 301 -2.74 15.50 -21.13
C SER A 301 -3.04 16.69 -20.21
N TYR A 302 -2.58 16.65 -18.96
CA TYR A 302 -3.03 17.58 -17.91
C TYR A 302 -1.91 18.35 -17.20
N CYS A 303 -0.65 18.20 -17.61
CA CYS A 303 0.46 19.07 -17.18
C CYS A 303 0.55 20.30 -18.10
N ARG A 304 -0.27 21.32 -17.83
CA ARG A 304 -0.50 22.46 -18.75
C ARG A 304 0.69 23.43 -18.85
N GLY A 305 1.53 23.51 -17.82
CA GLY A 305 2.72 24.36 -17.78
C GLY A 305 3.94 23.78 -18.50
N GLY A 306 3.81 22.60 -19.12
CA GLY A 306 4.95 21.80 -19.54
C GLY A 306 5.59 21.04 -18.37
N LEU A 307 6.49 20.11 -18.70
CA LEU A 307 7.23 19.37 -17.68
C LEU A 307 8.32 20.26 -17.07
N PRO A 308 8.53 20.22 -15.74
CA PRO A 308 9.66 20.87 -15.10
C PRO A 308 10.96 20.17 -15.50
N LEU A 309 12.08 20.85 -15.26
CA LEU A 309 13.41 20.26 -15.37
C LEU A 309 13.66 19.35 -14.17
N PHE A 310 13.95 18.07 -14.45
CA PHE A 310 14.29 17.04 -13.47
C PHE A 310 15.81 16.89 -13.37
N ASP A 311 16.46 17.87 -12.75
CA ASP A 311 17.94 17.97 -12.71
C ASP A 311 18.64 16.87 -11.92
N ASN A 312 17.90 16.12 -11.11
CA ASN A 312 18.44 15.07 -10.24
C ASN A 312 17.96 13.67 -10.63
N LEU A 313 17.06 13.54 -11.60
CA LEU A 313 16.47 12.25 -11.93
C LEU A 313 17.51 11.32 -12.56
N LEU A 314 17.79 10.21 -11.88
CA LEU A 314 18.74 9.17 -12.29
C LEU A 314 18.02 7.95 -12.84
N THR A 315 16.89 7.58 -12.22
CA THR A 315 16.10 6.40 -12.57
C THR A 315 14.66 6.78 -12.87
N LEU A 316 14.20 6.46 -14.08
CA LEU A 316 12.81 6.63 -14.51
C LEU A 316 12.21 5.26 -14.79
N SER A 317 11.17 4.90 -14.05
CA SER A 317 10.30 3.77 -14.38
C SER A 317 9.05 4.29 -15.07
N PHE A 318 8.79 3.80 -16.27
CA PHE A 318 7.78 4.32 -17.18
C PHE A 318 7.06 3.17 -17.88
N GLY A 319 5.75 3.28 -18.02
CA GLY A 319 4.98 2.46 -18.95
C GLY A 319 3.87 3.29 -19.57
N SER A 320 3.25 2.80 -20.63
CA SER A 320 2.03 3.37 -21.18
C SER A 320 1.21 2.29 -21.87
N LYS A 321 -0.12 2.46 -21.88
CA LYS A 321 -1.06 1.59 -22.60
C LYS A 321 -1.62 2.22 -23.88
N ASN A 322 -1.15 3.41 -24.23
CA ASN A 322 -1.62 4.15 -25.40
C ASN A 322 -0.59 5.16 -25.93
N ASP A 323 -0.89 5.63 -27.14
CA ASP A 323 -0.13 6.61 -27.89
C ASP A 323 0.18 7.89 -27.14
N GLN A 324 -0.81 8.41 -26.41
CA GLN A 324 -0.68 9.70 -25.77
C GLN A 324 0.30 9.62 -24.59
N GLY A 325 0.26 8.53 -23.81
CA GLY A 325 1.25 8.32 -22.75
C GLY A 325 2.66 8.15 -23.29
N TRP A 326 2.85 7.44 -24.41
CA TRP A 326 4.18 7.26 -25.02
C TRP A 326 4.80 8.57 -25.56
N LYS A 327 3.99 9.58 -25.91
CA LYS A 327 4.48 10.93 -26.24
C LYS A 327 5.11 11.67 -25.05
N LEU A 328 4.87 11.22 -23.83
CA LEU A 328 5.46 11.80 -22.62
C LEU A 328 6.95 11.45 -22.50
N LEU A 329 7.33 10.22 -22.85
CA LEU A 329 8.68 9.71 -22.62
C LEU A 329 9.78 10.61 -23.24
N PRO A 330 9.71 11.02 -24.51
CA PRO A 330 10.70 11.96 -25.08
C PRO A 330 10.74 13.30 -24.36
N LYS A 331 9.58 13.79 -23.91
CA LYS A 331 9.51 15.06 -23.16
C LYS A 331 10.20 14.91 -21.81
N LEU A 332 10.04 13.77 -21.13
CA LEU A 332 10.74 13.44 -19.89
C LEU A 332 12.24 13.28 -20.12
N LEU A 333 12.67 12.54 -21.14
CA LEU A 333 14.10 12.38 -21.49
C LEU A 333 14.76 13.75 -21.73
N LYS A 334 14.08 14.64 -22.47
CA LYS A 334 14.58 16.00 -22.71
C LYS A 334 14.72 16.84 -21.43
N GLN A 335 13.82 16.62 -20.47
CA GLN A 335 13.81 17.34 -19.19
C GLN A 335 14.63 16.63 -18.09
N SER A 336 15.30 15.51 -18.39
CA SER A 336 16.02 14.70 -17.40
C SER A 336 17.48 14.49 -17.85
N PRO A 337 18.32 15.54 -17.81
CA PRO A 337 19.66 15.52 -18.43
C PRO A 337 20.65 14.56 -17.76
N LYS A 338 20.38 14.12 -16.53
CA LYS A 338 21.19 13.16 -15.75
C LYS A 338 20.61 11.75 -15.72
N LEU A 339 19.55 11.48 -16.48
CA LEU A 339 18.92 10.16 -16.47
C LEU A 339 19.89 9.09 -16.96
N GLN A 340 20.11 8.07 -16.14
CA GLN A 340 21.02 6.95 -16.40
C GLN A 340 20.26 5.65 -16.63
N THR A 341 19.19 5.41 -15.86
CA THR A 341 18.42 4.18 -15.91
C THR A 341 17.00 4.44 -16.37
N LEU A 342 16.58 3.78 -17.44
CA LEU A 342 15.19 3.74 -17.89
C LEU A 342 14.64 2.32 -17.67
N ILE A 343 13.62 2.21 -16.82
CA ILE A 343 12.84 0.99 -16.63
C ILE A 343 11.54 1.14 -17.43
N VAL A 344 11.30 0.24 -18.37
CA VAL A 344 10.10 0.21 -19.19
C VAL A 344 9.19 -0.93 -18.71
N GLN A 345 8.02 -0.56 -18.21
CA GLN A 345 6.97 -1.49 -17.79
C GLN A 345 6.06 -1.80 -18.97
N ASP A 346 5.84 -3.09 -19.24
CA ASP A 346 4.90 -3.60 -20.25
C ASP A 346 5.11 -2.98 -21.64
N LEU A 347 6.08 -3.50 -22.41
CA LEU A 347 6.15 -3.18 -23.84
C LEU A 347 4.87 -3.70 -24.51
N ASP A 348 4.12 -2.82 -25.18
CA ASP A 348 2.85 -3.15 -25.81
C ASP A 348 2.90 -3.00 -27.35
N GLY A 349 4.10 -2.90 -27.91
CA GLY A 349 4.28 -2.84 -29.36
C GLY A 349 4.14 -1.46 -29.96
N TYR A 350 4.16 -0.43 -29.13
CA TYR A 350 3.95 0.92 -29.58
C TYR A 350 5.16 1.44 -30.36
N THR A 351 4.95 1.75 -31.64
CA THR A 351 6.01 2.14 -32.58
C THR A 351 5.67 3.41 -33.35
N SER A 352 4.72 4.24 -32.87
CA SER A 352 4.54 5.53 -33.55
C SER A 352 5.87 6.28 -33.54
N HIS A 353 6.10 7.07 -34.58
CA HIS A 353 7.34 7.78 -34.91
C HIS A 353 7.72 8.83 -33.86
N VAL A 354 7.85 8.42 -32.61
CA VAL A 354 8.28 9.23 -31.50
C VAL A 354 9.79 9.10 -31.45
N SER A 355 10.46 9.95 -32.23
CA SER A 355 11.92 10.00 -32.22
C SER A 355 12.40 10.44 -30.84
N MET A 356 13.28 9.64 -30.24
CA MET A 356 13.84 9.97 -28.94
C MET A 356 14.92 11.06 -29.04
N PRO A 357 14.91 12.06 -28.15
CA PRO A 357 15.98 13.04 -28.11
C PRO A 357 17.29 12.37 -27.68
N ARG A 358 18.41 13.03 -28.00
CA ARG A 358 19.70 12.66 -27.42
C ARG A 358 19.58 12.61 -25.89
N ASN A 359 20.00 11.49 -25.34
CA ASN A 359 19.92 11.19 -23.93
C ASN A 359 21.19 10.44 -23.49
N LYS A 360 21.40 10.35 -22.18
CA LYS A 360 22.56 9.68 -21.57
C LYS A 360 22.15 8.40 -20.84
N VAL A 361 21.09 7.73 -21.29
CA VAL A 361 20.63 6.50 -20.67
C VAL A 361 21.68 5.42 -20.92
N GLU A 362 22.27 4.93 -19.84
CA GLU A 362 23.32 3.90 -19.81
C GLU A 362 22.70 2.51 -19.59
N SER A 363 21.58 2.44 -18.89
CA SER A 363 20.89 1.19 -18.56
C SER A 363 19.41 1.23 -18.97
N LEU A 364 18.99 0.22 -19.73
CA LEU A 364 17.59 -0.01 -20.10
C LEU A 364 17.11 -1.33 -19.49
N HIS A 365 16.07 -1.28 -18.68
CA HIS A 365 15.45 -2.45 -18.07
C HIS A 365 14.03 -2.61 -18.60
N ILE A 366 13.76 -3.73 -19.26
CA ILE A 366 12.43 -4.07 -19.77
C ILE A 366 11.79 -5.08 -18.82
N CYS A 367 10.65 -4.71 -18.23
CA CYS A 367 9.90 -5.59 -17.35
C CYS A 367 8.68 -6.19 -18.08
N GLY A 368 8.43 -7.49 -17.87
CA GLY A 368 7.21 -8.15 -18.36
C GLY A 368 7.23 -8.48 -19.85
N TYR A 369 8.41 -8.66 -20.46
CA TYR A 369 8.57 -8.93 -21.88
C TYR A 369 7.91 -10.26 -22.28
N ARG A 370 7.01 -10.23 -23.26
CA ARG A 370 6.25 -11.41 -23.71
C ARG A 370 6.82 -12.05 -24.98
N GLY A 371 7.78 -11.40 -25.63
CA GLY A 371 8.44 -11.93 -26.82
C GLY A 371 7.65 -11.77 -28.11
N THR A 372 6.67 -10.87 -28.16
CA THR A 372 5.92 -10.58 -29.38
C THR A 372 6.80 -9.82 -30.39
N ALA A 373 6.50 -9.97 -31.69
CA ALA A 373 7.21 -9.23 -32.75
C ALA A 373 7.11 -7.70 -32.58
N GLN A 374 6.00 -7.26 -31.99
CA GLN A 374 5.71 -5.88 -31.66
C GLN A 374 6.66 -5.33 -30.58
N GLU A 375 6.79 -6.03 -29.45
CA GLU A 375 7.73 -5.67 -28.39
C GLU A 375 9.18 -5.69 -28.89
N LEU A 376 9.53 -6.69 -29.71
CA LEU A 376 10.87 -6.81 -30.30
C LEU A 376 11.20 -5.60 -31.20
N ASN A 377 10.24 -5.14 -32.02
CA ASN A 377 10.44 -3.99 -32.89
C ASN A 377 10.59 -2.69 -32.09
N GLN A 378 9.81 -2.52 -31.02
CA GLN A 378 9.93 -1.36 -30.14
C GLN A 378 11.28 -1.35 -29.42
N LEU A 379 11.71 -2.51 -28.90
CA LEU A 379 13.04 -2.65 -28.30
C LEU A 379 14.15 -2.32 -29.28
N LYS A 380 14.07 -2.80 -30.53
CA LYS A 380 15.02 -2.44 -31.60
C LYS A 380 15.08 -0.93 -31.83
N SER A 381 13.94 -0.24 -31.76
CA SER A 381 13.90 1.22 -31.87
C SER A 381 14.69 1.88 -30.73
N PHE A 382 14.52 1.46 -29.48
CA PHE A 382 15.30 2.00 -28.36
C PHE A 382 16.80 1.75 -28.52
N LEU A 383 17.18 0.54 -28.91
CA LEU A 383 18.58 0.19 -29.15
C LEU A 383 19.21 1.03 -30.28
N GLY A 384 18.43 1.43 -31.28
CA GLY A 384 18.89 2.28 -32.38
C GLY A 384 19.01 3.77 -32.01
N GLU A 385 18.21 4.25 -31.05
CA GLU A 385 18.16 5.67 -30.68
C GLU A 385 18.99 6.03 -29.44
N PHE A 386 19.37 5.06 -28.60
CA PHE A 386 20.11 5.30 -27.36
C PHE A 386 21.61 5.06 -27.55
N GLU A 387 22.33 6.13 -27.93
CA GLU A 387 23.77 6.08 -28.28
C GLU A 387 24.70 5.67 -27.13
N TYR A 388 24.29 5.86 -25.86
CA TYR A 388 25.13 5.63 -24.66
C TYR A 388 24.78 4.35 -23.90
N LEU A 389 23.93 3.50 -24.46
CA LEU A 389 23.42 2.33 -23.78
C LEU A 389 24.53 1.29 -23.59
N GLU A 390 24.86 0.97 -22.33
CA GLU A 390 25.90 0.00 -21.96
C GLU A 390 25.31 -1.35 -21.57
N PHE A 391 24.14 -1.31 -20.92
CA PHE A 391 23.49 -2.46 -20.31
C PHE A 391 22.00 -2.52 -20.63
N VAL A 392 21.54 -3.71 -21.03
CA VAL A 392 20.11 -4.01 -21.20
C VAL A 392 19.73 -5.23 -20.37
N GLN A 393 18.72 -5.07 -19.53
CA GLN A 393 18.08 -6.14 -18.76
C GLN A 393 16.67 -6.38 -19.32
N VAL A 394 16.30 -7.64 -19.49
CA VAL A 394 14.95 -8.01 -19.93
C VAL A 394 14.41 -9.08 -18.99
N ASP A 395 13.34 -8.78 -18.28
CA ASP A 395 12.61 -9.72 -17.44
C ASP A 395 11.43 -10.27 -18.25
N VAL A 396 11.37 -11.59 -18.39
CA VAL A 396 10.37 -12.28 -19.22
C VAL A 396 9.16 -12.65 -18.36
N ALA A 397 7.95 -12.37 -18.85
CA ALA A 397 6.73 -12.87 -18.22
C ALA A 397 6.63 -14.40 -18.41
N GLU A 398 6.25 -15.15 -17.37
CA GLU A 398 6.27 -16.63 -17.32
C GLU A 398 5.78 -17.33 -18.61
N ALA A 399 6.49 -18.42 -18.93
CA ALA A 399 6.56 -19.08 -20.22
C ALA A 399 5.21 -19.54 -20.81
N THR A 400 4.74 -18.84 -21.84
CA THR A 400 4.09 -19.50 -22.99
C THR A 400 5.17 -19.79 -24.02
N GLY A 401 5.04 -20.86 -24.82
CA GLY A 401 6.11 -21.48 -25.65
C GLY A 401 6.80 -20.63 -26.74
N ILE A 402 6.75 -19.30 -26.62
CA ILE A 402 7.40 -18.26 -27.45
C ILE A 402 8.83 -17.96 -26.96
N THR A 403 9.26 -18.49 -25.80
CA THR A 403 10.52 -18.14 -25.14
C THR A 403 11.80 -18.46 -25.93
N MET A 404 11.86 -19.50 -26.77
CA MET A 404 13.10 -19.81 -27.52
C MET A 404 13.37 -18.86 -28.70
N GLN A 405 12.34 -18.48 -29.47
CA GLN A 405 12.51 -17.56 -30.60
C GLN A 405 12.81 -16.15 -30.10
N ALA A 406 12.06 -15.67 -29.11
CA ALA A 406 12.30 -14.37 -28.49
C ALA A 406 13.71 -14.27 -27.88
N ARG A 407 14.19 -15.35 -27.24
CA ARG A 407 15.57 -15.45 -26.75
C ARG A 407 16.58 -15.40 -27.90
N THR A 408 16.34 -16.12 -28.99
CA THR A 408 17.24 -16.10 -30.16
C THR A 408 17.30 -14.70 -30.78
N ASP A 409 16.15 -14.05 -30.97
CA ASP A 409 16.04 -12.70 -31.52
C ASP A 409 16.73 -11.67 -30.62
N LEU A 410 16.54 -11.75 -29.30
CA LEU A 410 17.25 -10.92 -28.32
C LEU A 410 18.76 -11.18 -28.35
N MET A 411 19.19 -12.44 -28.42
CA MET A 411 20.61 -12.80 -28.52
C MET A 411 21.27 -12.31 -29.82
N THR A 412 20.50 -12.11 -30.90
CA THR A 412 21.03 -11.42 -32.08
C THR A 412 21.28 -9.93 -31.83
N LEU A 413 20.49 -9.29 -30.95
CA LEU A 413 20.68 -7.90 -30.55
C LEU A 413 21.88 -7.73 -29.59
N VAL A 414 22.21 -8.74 -28.79
CA VAL A 414 23.39 -8.75 -27.89
C VAL A 414 24.70 -8.52 -28.63
N LYS A 415 24.82 -8.90 -29.90
CA LYS A 415 26.05 -8.67 -30.69
C LYS A 415 26.39 -7.18 -30.86
N VAL A 416 25.47 -6.27 -30.52
CA VAL A 416 25.63 -4.81 -30.59
C VAL A 416 26.03 -4.20 -29.24
N LEU A 417 25.83 -4.89 -28.11
CA LEU A 417 26.02 -4.33 -26.76
C LEU A 417 27.11 -5.07 -25.99
N SER A 418 27.88 -4.35 -25.18
CA SER A 418 28.97 -4.89 -24.38
C SER A 418 28.53 -5.97 -23.39
N ARG A 419 27.30 -5.86 -22.82
CA ARG A 419 26.72 -6.85 -21.90
C ARG A 419 25.18 -6.79 -21.91
N MET A 420 24.52 -7.91 -22.16
CA MET A 420 23.08 -8.07 -21.93
C MET A 420 22.88 -9.22 -20.95
N TYR A 421 22.13 -9.00 -19.87
CA TYR A 421 21.92 -10.02 -18.85
C TYR A 421 20.48 -10.51 -18.89
N TRP A 422 20.36 -11.83 -18.79
CA TRP A 422 19.11 -12.57 -18.86
C TRP A 422 18.80 -13.10 -17.46
N CYS A 423 17.72 -12.60 -16.86
CA CYS A 423 17.18 -13.20 -15.64
C CYS A 423 16.02 -14.12 -16.04
N GLU A 424 16.27 -15.43 -16.08
CA GLU A 424 15.19 -16.40 -15.98
C GLU A 424 14.62 -16.26 -14.57
N ALA A 425 13.29 -16.26 -14.44
CA ALA A 425 12.65 -16.34 -13.14
C ALA A 425 13.07 -17.66 -12.46
N VAL A 426 14.16 -17.59 -11.68
CA VAL A 426 14.50 -18.60 -10.69
C VAL A 426 13.55 -18.33 -9.52
N LYS A 427 12.87 -19.38 -9.05
CA LYS A 427 12.04 -19.32 -7.83
C LYS A 427 12.72 -18.45 -6.76
N PRO A 428 12.00 -17.56 -6.08
CA PRO A 428 12.60 -16.62 -5.15
C PRO A 428 13.03 -17.38 -3.88
N GLU A 429 14.31 -17.73 -3.78
CA GLU A 429 14.94 -18.04 -2.48
C GLU A 429 16.03 -17.02 -2.12
N LEU A 430 16.16 -15.92 -2.86
CA LEU A 430 16.94 -14.74 -2.47
C LEU A 430 16.21 -13.41 -2.81
N GLY A 431 14.87 -13.45 -2.77
CA GLY A 431 13.96 -12.28 -2.79
C GLY A 431 13.43 -11.86 -1.42
N GLU A 432 13.85 -12.52 -0.34
CA GLU A 432 13.29 -12.34 1.02
C GLU A 432 13.75 -11.08 1.79
N LEU A 433 14.46 -10.14 1.15
CA LEU A 433 14.78 -8.85 1.78
C LEU A 433 14.13 -7.63 1.11
N LEU A 434 13.38 -7.84 0.01
CA LEU A 434 12.57 -6.77 -0.61
C LEU A 434 11.10 -7.17 -0.82
N GLU A 435 10.73 -8.46 -0.71
CA GLU A 435 9.31 -8.90 -0.77
C GLU A 435 8.60 -8.95 0.60
N GLN A 436 9.32 -8.86 1.73
CA GLN A 436 8.68 -8.77 3.06
C GLN A 436 7.98 -7.42 3.36
N GLN A 437 7.92 -6.49 2.41
CA GLN A 437 7.09 -5.28 2.53
C GLN A 437 5.91 -5.20 1.54
N THR A 438 5.79 -6.14 0.59
CA THR A 438 4.72 -6.10 -0.43
C THR A 438 3.75 -7.28 -0.40
N GLU A 439 4.01 -8.34 0.38
CA GLU A 439 3.03 -9.38 0.66
C GLU A 439 2.04 -8.99 1.77
N CYS A 440 1.13 -8.08 1.44
CA CYS A 440 -0.16 -7.96 2.14
C CYS A 440 -1.34 -7.60 1.22
N TRP A 441 -1.14 -7.52 -0.11
CA TRP A 441 -2.10 -6.77 -0.94
C TRP A 441 -2.58 -7.45 -2.21
N ASN A 442 -2.45 -8.77 -2.35
CA ASN A 442 -3.25 -9.52 -3.34
C ASN A 442 -3.30 -11.02 -3.04
N THR A 443 -4.34 -11.47 -2.33
CA THR A 443 -4.93 -12.81 -2.52
C THR A 443 -6.25 -12.91 -1.78
N LYS A 444 -7.33 -12.70 -2.55
CA LYS A 444 -8.65 -13.37 -2.52
C LYS A 444 -9.73 -12.39 -2.99
N ASP A 445 -9.81 -12.15 -4.30
CA ASP A 445 -11.03 -11.61 -4.93
C ASP A 445 -11.01 -11.78 -6.47
N VAL A 446 -10.62 -12.97 -6.95
CA VAL A 446 -10.67 -13.30 -8.40
C VAL A 446 -11.74 -14.35 -8.72
N GLN A 447 -12.76 -14.53 -7.87
CA GLN A 447 -13.88 -15.44 -8.21
C GLN A 447 -15.31 -14.90 -8.06
N LEU A 448 -15.53 -13.60 -7.80
CA LEU A 448 -16.89 -13.07 -7.64
C LEU A 448 -17.39 -12.10 -8.74
N ASN A 449 -16.56 -11.72 -9.72
CA ASN A 449 -16.98 -10.80 -10.79
C ASN A 449 -17.39 -11.46 -12.12
N LYS A 450 -17.75 -12.76 -12.12
CA LYS A 450 -18.24 -13.47 -13.32
C LYS A 450 -19.74 -13.80 -13.33
N LEU A 451 -20.52 -13.34 -12.35
CA LEU A 451 -21.95 -13.70 -12.23
C LEU A 451 -22.96 -12.54 -12.34
N HIS A 452 -22.55 -11.32 -12.70
CA HIS A 452 -23.47 -10.17 -12.78
C HIS A 452 -23.59 -9.47 -14.15
N LEU A 453 -23.26 -10.16 -15.24
CA LEU A 453 -23.41 -9.62 -16.61
C LEU A 453 -24.33 -10.43 -17.56
N GLU A 454 -25.10 -11.40 -17.06
CA GLU A 454 -25.99 -12.24 -17.90
C GLU A 454 -27.49 -12.08 -17.64
N HIS A 455 -27.99 -11.02 -16.97
CA HIS A 455 -29.44 -10.89 -16.68
C HIS A 455 -30.11 -9.58 -17.14
N PHE A 456 -29.57 -8.92 -18.17
CA PHE A 456 -30.27 -7.82 -18.85
C PHE A 456 -30.19 -8.01 -20.37
N ASN A 457 -30.88 -9.03 -20.87
CA ASN A 457 -31.37 -9.12 -22.24
C ASN A 457 -32.41 -10.24 -22.26
N ASP A 458 -33.64 -9.93 -21.86
CA ASP A 458 -34.83 -10.50 -22.47
C ASP A 458 -36.09 -9.79 -21.95
N VAL A 459 -37.11 -9.78 -22.81
CA VAL A 459 -38.46 -9.20 -22.66
C VAL A 459 -38.62 -7.77 -23.18
N SER A 460 -38.74 -7.71 -24.52
CA SER A 460 -39.79 -6.97 -25.21
C SER A 460 -41.20 -7.44 -24.84
#